data_AF-N9LBL7-F1
#
_entry.id   AF-N9LBL7-F1
#
_cell.length_a   1.000
_cell.length_b   1.000
_cell.length_c   1.000
_cell.angle_alpha   90.00
_cell.angle_beta   90.00
_cell.angle_gamma   90.00
#
_symmetry.space_group_name_H-M   'P 1'
#
loop_
_entity.id
_entity.type
_entity.pdbx_description
1 polymer ?
#
loop_
_entity_poly.entity_id
_entity_poly.type
_entity_poly.pdbx_seq_one_letter_code
_entity_poly.pdbx_strand_id
1 'polypeptide(L)' 'MSEITMPEVRDLLKSVEKIAVRPAEVKQRDLLLAPALFKKLIEARTEGLIQIQILINGEPRDIEVTP' A
#
# COMPACT_ATOMS: atom_id res chain seq x y z
N MET A 1 -6.63 11.34 11.57
CA MET A 1 -5.38 10.62 11.23
C MET A 1 -5.73 9.16 11.04
N SER A 2 -5.38 8.56 9.91
CA SER A 2 -5.77 7.20 9.55
C SER A 2 -4.83 6.22 10.26
N GLU A 3 -5.25 5.67 11.40
CA GLU A 3 -4.47 4.60 12.04
C GLU A 3 -4.41 3.37 11.12
N ILE A 4 -3.24 2.75 11.02
CA ILE A 4 -3.07 1.48 10.32
C ILE A 4 -3.27 0.33 11.32
N THR A 5 -4.10 -0.62 10.94
CA THR A 5 -4.42 -1.79 11.77
C THR A 5 -3.43 -2.92 11.54
N MET A 6 -3.26 -3.83 12.50
CA MET A 6 -2.39 -5.00 12.33
C MET A 6 -2.81 -5.93 11.18
N PRO A 7 -4.10 -6.17 10.89
CA PRO A 7 -4.53 -6.87 9.68
C PRO A 7 -4.04 -6.20 8.39
N GLU A 8 -4.16 -4.87 8.30
CA GLU A 8 -3.66 -4.10 7.15
C GLU A 8 -2.14 -4.21 6.99
N VAL A 9 -1.37 -4.17 8.09
CA VAL A 9 0.08 -4.41 8.04
C VAL A 9 0.38 -5.82 7.52
N ARG A 10 -0.40 -6.83 7.94
CA ARG A 10 -0.23 -8.20 7.45
C ARG A 10 -0.54 -8.32 5.96
N ASP A 11 -1.60 -7.66 5.49
CA ASP A 11 -1.98 -7.67 4.08
C ASP A 11 -0.94 -6.95 3.21
N LEU A 12 -0.36 -5.85 3.71
CA LEU A 12 0.79 -5.20 3.09
C LEU A 12 1.96 -6.17 2.91
N LEU A 13 2.37 -6.84 3.98
CA LEU A 13 3.50 -7.77 3.94
C LEU A 13 3.25 -8.93 2.97
N LYS A 14 2.04 -9.50 2.97
CA LYS A 14 1.66 -10.55 2.03
C LYS A 14 1.67 -10.08 0.59
N SER A 15 1.13 -8.89 0.29
CA SER A 15 1.15 -8.34 -1.06
C SER A 15 2.58 -8.06 -1.52
N VAL A 16 3.44 -7.51 -0.67
CA VAL A 16 4.87 -7.28 -0.99
C VAL A 16 5.61 -8.59 -1.24
N GLU A 17 5.44 -9.59 -0.37
CA GLU A 17 6.03 -10.93 -0.54
C GLU A 17 5.59 -11.55 -1.87
N LYS A 18 4.30 -11.49 -2.18
CA LYS A 18 3.74 -12.07 -3.40
C LYS A 18 4.28 -11.38 -4.65
N ILE A 19 4.38 -10.05 -4.64
CA ILE A 19 4.97 -9.28 -5.74
C ILE A 19 6.44 -9.66 -5.95
N ALA A 20 7.22 -9.78 -4.87
CA ALA A 20 8.65 -10.03 -4.94
C ALA A 20 9.00 -11.49 -5.28
N VAL A 21 8.27 -12.46 -4.73
CA VAL A 21 8.67 -13.88 -4.74
C VAL A 21 7.80 -14.72 -5.68
N ARG A 22 6.54 -14.33 -5.91
CA ARG A 22 5.59 -15.08 -6.75
C ARG A 22 4.91 -14.18 -7.78
N PRO A 23 5.68 -13.50 -8.65
CA PRO A 23 5.14 -12.50 -9.58
C PRO A 23 4.07 -13.09 -10.53
N ALA A 24 4.16 -14.38 -10.86
CA ALA A 24 3.17 -15.06 -11.70
C ALA A 24 1.77 -15.18 -11.06
N GLU A 25 1.66 -15.11 -9.73
CA GLU A 25 0.39 -15.20 -8.99
C GLU A 25 -0.21 -13.83 -8.69
N VAL A 26 0.51 -12.74 -8.99
CA VAL A 26 0.14 -11.36 -8.67
C VAL A 26 -1.10 -10.95 -9.44
N LYS A 27 -2.07 -10.40 -8.73
CA LYS A 27 -3.26 -9.78 -9.32
C LYS A 27 -3.11 -8.27 -9.32
N GLN A 28 -3.87 -7.58 -10.17
CA GLN A 28 -3.92 -6.11 -10.18
C GLN A 28 -4.22 -5.53 -8.79
N ARG A 29 -5.07 -6.20 -7.99
CA ARG A 29 -5.32 -5.82 -6.59
C ARG A 29 -4.04 -5.78 -5.76
N ASP A 30 -3.16 -6.77 -5.86
CA ASP A 30 -1.93 -6.84 -5.07
C ASP A 30 -1.01 -5.64 -5.38
N LEU A 31 -0.92 -5.28 -6.67
CA LEU A 31 -0.11 -4.14 -7.16
C LEU A 31 -0.63 -2.78 -6.69
N LEU A 32 -1.92 -2.65 -6.42
CA LEU A 32 -2.53 -1.41 -5.92
C LEU A 32 -2.54 -1.37 -4.38
N LEU A 33 -2.76 -2.53 -3.75
CA LEU A 33 -2.88 -2.67 -2.30
C LEU A 33 -1.55 -2.40 -1.59
N ALA A 34 -0.43 -2.91 -2.11
CA ALA A 34 0.87 -2.71 -1.48
C ALA A 34 1.27 -1.21 -1.41
N PRO A 35 1.23 -0.42 -2.50
CA PRO A 35 1.50 1.02 -2.43
C PRO A 35 0.54 1.78 -1.51
N ALA A 36 -0.76 1.46 -1.54
CA ALA A 36 -1.77 2.14 -0.73
C ALA A 36 -1.59 1.90 0.77
N LEU A 37 -1.36 0.65 1.17
CA LEU A 37 -1.08 0.30 2.56
C LEU A 37 0.28 0.83 3.02
N PHE A 38 1.27 0.90 2.14
CA PHE A 38 2.56 1.51 2.44
C PHE A 38 2.43 3.02 2.70
N LYS A 39 1.68 3.75 1.85
CA LYS A 39 1.34 5.15 2.08
C LYS A 39 0.68 5.33 3.45
N LYS A 40 -0.36 4.54 3.75
CA LYS A 40 -1.06 4.56 5.04
C LYS A 40 -0.12 4.30 6.22
N LEU A 41 0.80 3.33 6.10
CA LEU A 41 1.77 3.01 7.15
C LEU A 41 2.70 4.19 7.44
N ILE A 42 3.25 4.83 6.40
CA ILE A 42 4.18 5.94 6.57
C ILE A 42 3.48 7.16 7.13
N GLU A 43 2.30 7.50 6.61
CA GLU A 43 1.49 8.61 7.16
C GLU A 43 1.13 8.37 8.62
N ALA A 44 0.74 7.14 8.99
CA ALA A 44 0.43 6.79 10.37
C ALA A 44 1.66 6.86 11.30
N ARG A 45 2.84 6.43 10.84
CA ARG A 45 4.08 6.42 11.65
C ARG A 45 4.74 7.78 11.78
N THR A 46 4.45 8.69 10.86
CA THR A 46 5.04 10.03 10.82
C THR A 46 4.06 11.10 11.26
N GLU A 47 2.88 10.72 11.73
CA GLU A 47 1.82 11.65 12.12
C GLU A 47 1.49 12.65 10.99
N GLY A 48 1.59 12.19 9.74
CA GLY A 48 1.38 13.00 8.54
C GLY A 48 2.53 13.96 8.18
N LEU A 49 3.67 13.93 8.89
CA LEU A 49 4.86 14.72 8.55
C LEU A 49 5.50 14.28 7.23
N ILE A 50 5.32 13.01 6.85
CA ILE A 50 5.74 12.47 5.56
C ILE A 50 4.51 12.04 4.78
N GLN A 51 4.37 12.58 3.57
CA GLN A 51 3.31 12.21 2.64
C GLN A 51 3.91 11.44 1.46
N ILE A 52 3.25 10.35 1.08
CA ILE A 52 3.64 9.57 -0.09
C ILE A 52 2.63 9.79 -1.20
N GLN A 53 3.10 10.21 -2.36
CA GLN A 53 2.30 10.28 -3.57
C GLN A 53 2.54 9.03 -4.42
N ILE A 54 1.46 8.38 -4.85
CA ILE A 54 1.52 7.22 -5.73
C ILE A 54 1.33 7.72 -7.16
N LEU A 55 2.25 7.36 -8.06
CA LEU A 55 2.14 7.65 -9.48
C LEU A 55 2.01 6.36 -10.29
N ILE A 56 1.04 6.32 -11.20
CA ILE A 56 0.86 5.24 -12.18
C ILE A 56 0.91 5.87 -13.56
N ASN A 57 1.83 5.41 -14.41
CA ASN A 57 2.07 5.99 -15.74
C ASN A 57 2.37 7.50 -15.70
N GLY A 58 3.03 7.97 -14.64
CA GLY A 58 3.35 9.40 -14.45
C GLY A 58 2.20 10.25 -13.92
N GLU A 59 1.01 9.69 -13.72
CA GLU A 59 -0.14 10.41 -13.19
C GLU A 59 -0.37 10.10 -11.70
N PRO A 60 -0.67 11.11 -10.87
CA PRO A 60 -1.07 10.89 -9.48
C PRO A 60 -2.33 10.03 -9.39
N ARG A 61 -2.32 9.04 -8.49
CA ARG A 61 -3.48 8.22 -8.19
C ARG A 61 -3.72 8.19 -6.69
N ASP A 62 -4.94 8.54 -6.30
CA ASP A 62 -5.45 8.23 -4.97
C ASP A 62 -6.05 6.84 -4.98
N ILE A 63 -5.40 5.94 -4.24
CA ILE A 63 -5.84 4.57 -4.06
C ILE A 63 -6.39 4.47 -2.63
N GLU A 64 -7.71 4.37 -2.51
CA GLU A 64 -8.36 4.11 -1.23
C GLU A 64 -8.27 2.62 -0.90
N VAL A 65 -7.76 2.30 0.29
CA VAL A 65 -7.77 0.94 0.82
C VAL A 65 -9.20 0.63 1.25
N THR A 66 -9.96 -0.03 0.38
CA THR A 66 -11.29 -0.55 0.73
C THR A 66 -11.12 -1.95 1.35
N PRO A 67 -11.75 -2.25 2.49
CA PRO A 67 -11.65 -3.54 3.16
C PRO A 67 -12.15 -4.71 2.30
#